data_AF-A0A1T5CWA3-F1
#
_entry.id   AF-A0A1T5CWA3-F1
#
_cell.length_a   1.000
_cell.length_b   1.000
_cell.length_c   1.000
_cell.angle_alpha   90.00
_cell.angle_beta   90.00
_cell.angle_gamma   90.00
#
_symmetry.space_group_name_H-M   'P 1'
#
loop_
_entity.id
_entity.type
_entity.pdbx_description
1 polymer ?
#
loop_
_entity_poly.entity_id
_entity_poly.type
_entity_poly.pdbx_seq_one_letter_code
_entity_poly.pdbx_strand_id
1 'polypeptide(L)'
;MNLEITSTSITVQAREIVNDNTVNYAWNFIEGQLPQAINFNVQRGVSGGDNPFTGNNVISGAYYPDTGKYDVNNNYFTEGDFTLYQSILTTCKGIVTDVQNRG
;
A
#
# COMPACT_ATOMS: atom_id res chain seq x y z
N MET A 1 9.07 15.58 34.99
CA MET A 1 9.33 14.39 34.16
C MET A 1 9.85 14.90 32.84
N ASN A 2 11.12 14.64 32.51
CA ASN A 2 11.73 15.11 31.27
C ASN A 2 11.71 13.95 30.28
N LEU A 3 10.84 14.03 29.27
CA LEU A 3 10.81 13.08 28.17
C LEU A 3 11.63 13.65 27.01
N GLU A 4 12.51 12.82 26.44
CA GLU A 4 13.20 13.11 25.19
C GLU A 4 12.44 12.41 24.05
N ILE A 5 12.03 13.18 23.04
CA ILE A 5 11.41 12.63 21.84
C ILE A 5 12.53 12.22 20.89
N THR A 6 12.69 10.92 20.66
CA THR A 6 13.75 10.36 19.81
C THR A 6 13.29 10.10 18.38
N SER A 7 11.98 10.05 18.12
CA SER A 7 11.40 9.89 16.78
C SER A 7 9.91 10.23 16.77
N THR A 8 9.41 10.65 15.60
CA THR A 8 7.98 10.83 15.31
C THR A 8 7.64 10.07 14.04
N SER A 9 6.52 9.34 14.04
CA SER A 9 6.00 8.65 12.86
C SER A 9 4.53 8.99 12.63
N ILE A 10 4.13 9.12 11.38
CA ILE A 10 2.73 9.31 10.98
C ILE A 10 2.27 8.10 10.17
N THR A 11 1.15 7.50 10.55
CA THR A 11 0.49 6.49 9.71
C THR A 11 -0.22 7.19 8.55
N VAL A 12 0.17 6.86 7.33
CA VAL A 12 -0.46 7.35 6.11
C VAL A 12 -1.33 6.25 5.53
N GLN A 13 -2.54 6.62 5.12
CA GLN A 13 -3.46 5.74 4.40
C GLN A 13 -3.84 6.40 3.07
N ALA A 14 -3.80 5.63 2.00
CA ALA A 14 -4.15 6.11 0.66
C ALA A 14 -5.01 5.07 -0.07
N ARG A 15 -5.72 5.51 -1.11
CA ARG A 15 -6.58 4.66 -1.92
C ARG A 15 -6.49 5.04 -3.38
N GLU A 16 -6.51 4.06 -4.26
CA GLU A 16 -6.66 4.25 -5.70
C GLU A 16 -7.66 3.22 -6.28
N ILE A 17 -8.09 3.47 -7.52
CA ILE A 17 -8.90 2.53 -8.29
C ILE A 17 -8.07 2.03 -9.48
N VAL A 18 -7.92 0.71 -9.63
CA VAL A 18 -7.21 0.07 -10.75
C VAL A 18 -8.11 -0.99 -11.37
N ASN A 19 -8.47 -0.84 -12.65
CA ASN A 19 -9.33 -1.78 -13.37
C ASN A 19 -10.60 -2.17 -12.60
N ASP A 20 -11.32 -1.17 -12.07
CA ASP A 20 -12.52 -1.33 -11.23
C ASP A 20 -12.30 -2.05 -9.89
N ASN A 21 -11.05 -2.18 -9.45
CA ASN A 21 -10.69 -2.68 -8.12
C ASN A 21 -10.28 -1.50 -7.23
N THR A 22 -10.74 -1.50 -5.98
CA THR A 22 -10.26 -0.57 -4.98
C THR A 22 -9.00 -1.13 -4.35
N VAL A 23 -7.91 -0.37 -4.38
CA VAL A 23 -6.66 -0.71 -3.69
C VAL A 23 -6.43 0.30 -2.58
N ASN A 24 -6.32 -0.20 -1.34
CA ASN A 24 -5.97 0.62 -0.19
C ASN A 24 -4.51 0.37 0.20
N TYR A 25 -3.80 1.44 0.51
CA TYR A 25 -2.39 1.45 0.92
C TYR A 25 -2.26 1.98 2.33
N ALA A 26 -1.29 1.45 3.09
CA ALA A 26 -0.92 1.99 4.38
C ALA A 26 0.59 1.85 4.64
N TRP A 27 1.21 2.92 5.14
CA TRP A 27 2.62 2.94 5.54
C TRP A 27 2.87 3.93 6.68
N ASN A 28 4.00 3.80 7.34
CA ASN A 28 4.47 4.80 8.31
C ASN A 28 5.45 5.75 7.61
N PHE A 29 5.20 7.04 7.73
CA PHE A 29 6.10 8.10 7.31
C PHE A 29 6.91 8.60 8.50
N ILE A 30 8.23 8.61 8.33
CA ILE A 30 9.20 9.24 9.21
C ILE A 30 10.06 10.11 8.30
N GLU A 31 10.21 11.38 8.64
CA GLU A 31 10.99 12.33 7.84
C GLU A 31 12.44 11.85 7.68
N GLY A 32 12.97 11.92 6.45
CA GLY A 32 14.31 11.45 6.12
C GLY A 32 14.49 9.92 6.13
N GLN A 33 13.43 9.12 6.31
CA GLN A 33 13.51 7.66 6.31
C GLN A 33 12.55 7.02 5.31
N LEU A 34 13.00 5.92 4.72
CA LEU A 34 12.12 5.07 3.91
C LEU A 34 11.10 4.34 4.80
N PRO A 35 9.87 4.11 4.32
CA PRO A 35 8.94 3.25 5.02
C PRO A 35 9.50 1.84 5.13
N GLN A 36 9.33 1.19 6.28
CA GLN A 36 9.72 -0.22 6.46
C GLN A 36 8.92 -1.14 5.53
N ALA A 37 7.62 -0.84 5.36
CA ALA A 37 6.74 -1.55 4.47
C ALA A 37 5.61 -0.62 3.99
N ILE A 38 5.17 -0.86 2.76
CA ILE A 38 3.95 -0.30 2.20
C ILE A 38 2.97 -1.45 2.05
N ASN A 39 2.02 -1.54 2.97
CA ASN A 39 0.99 -2.57 2.96
C ASN A 39 -0.11 -2.19 1.96
N PHE A 40 -0.67 -3.19 1.29
CA PHE A 40 -1.81 -2.99 0.42
C PHE A 40 -2.87 -4.08 0.59
N ASN A 41 -4.12 -3.74 0.30
CA ASN A 41 -5.23 -4.67 0.16
C ASN A 41 -6.09 -4.27 -1.04
N VAL A 42 -6.63 -5.28 -1.72
CA VAL A 42 -7.47 -5.12 -2.91
C VAL A 42 -8.86 -5.65 -2.65
N GLN A 43 -9.84 -4.83 -3.01
CA GLN A 43 -11.25 -5.18 -3.08
C GLN A 43 -11.66 -5.21 -4.56
N ARG A 44 -12.01 -6.41 -5.06
CA ARG A 44 -12.38 -6.60 -6.47
C ARG A 44 -13.78 -6.07 -6.76
N GLY A 45 -13.95 -5.44 -7.93
CA GLY A 45 -15.25 -4.99 -8.42
C GLY A 45 -15.91 -3.88 -7.59
N VAL A 46 -15.12 -3.16 -6.79
CA VAL A 46 -15.56 -1.98 -6.05
C VAL A 46 -14.88 -0.78 -6.71
N SER A 47 -15.63 -0.01 -7.50
CA SER A 47 -15.18 1.28 -8.03
C SER A 47 -15.94 2.42 -7.36
N GLY A 48 -15.22 3.26 -6.62
CA GLY A 48 -15.68 4.60 -6.25
C GLY A 48 -16.88 4.74 -5.30
N GLY A 49 -17.00 3.98 -4.20
CA GLY A 49 -18.09 4.23 -3.24
C GLY A 49 -17.87 3.75 -1.80
N ASP A 50 -18.57 4.42 -0.86
CA ASP A 50 -18.73 4.10 0.57
C ASP A 50 -19.56 2.80 0.81
N ASN A 51 -19.51 1.85 -0.11
CA ASN A 51 -20.35 0.65 -0.07
C ASN A 51 -19.74 -0.36 0.94
N PRO A 52 -20.50 -0.83 1.94
CA PRO A 52 -19.94 -1.66 3.00
C PRO A 52 -19.48 -3.01 2.46
N PHE A 53 -18.16 -3.20 2.54
CA PHE A 53 -17.40 -4.44 2.52
C PHE A 53 -18.25 -5.73 2.59
N THR A 54 -18.29 -6.50 1.51
CA THR A 54 -18.99 -7.81 1.44
C THR A 54 -18.11 -9.00 1.84
N GLY A 55 -16.87 -8.78 2.30
CA GLY A 55 -16.16 -9.76 3.11
C GLY A 55 -14.85 -10.34 2.57
N ASN A 56 -14.48 -10.18 1.29
CA ASN A 56 -13.26 -10.84 0.79
C ASN A 56 -12.26 -9.83 0.21
N ASN A 57 -11.24 -9.49 1.01
CA ASN A 57 -9.97 -9.04 0.45
C ASN A 57 -9.41 -10.20 -0.38
N VAL A 58 -9.39 -10.03 -1.70
CA VAL A 58 -8.94 -11.07 -2.62
C VAL A 58 -7.42 -11.12 -2.73
N ILE A 59 -6.79 -9.97 -2.56
CA ILE A 59 -5.34 -9.79 -2.66
C ILE A 59 -4.92 -8.88 -1.53
N SER A 60 -3.85 -9.26 -0.83
CA SER A 60 -3.17 -8.43 0.14
C SER A 60 -1.68 -8.65 0.06
N GLY A 61 -0.90 -7.73 0.61
CA GLY A 61 0.54 -7.87 0.58
C GLY A 61 1.26 -6.66 1.09
N ALA A 62 2.57 -6.68 0.89
CA ALA A 62 3.45 -5.59 1.26
C ALA A 62 4.59 -5.45 0.24
N TYR A 63 4.96 -4.20 -0.02
CA TYR A 63 6.22 -3.86 -0.65
C TYR A 63 7.22 -3.40 0.41
N TYR A 64 8.42 -3.95 0.39
CA TYR A 64 9.51 -3.63 1.31
C TYR A 64 10.58 -2.83 0.56
N PRO A 65 10.67 -1.50 0.76
CA PRO A 65 11.57 -0.63 0.00
C PRO A 65 13.05 -0.95 0.16
N ASP A 66 13.45 -1.48 1.31
CA ASP A 66 14.83 -1.81 1.66
C ASP A 66 15.42 -2.96 0.83
N THR A 67 14.59 -3.96 0.55
CA THR A 67 14.94 -5.21 -0.12
C THR A 67 14.38 -5.28 -1.54
N GLY A 68 13.47 -4.37 -1.89
CA GLY A 68 12.67 -4.44 -3.11
C GLY A 68 11.70 -5.63 -3.14
N LYS A 69 11.52 -6.35 -2.01
CA LYS A 69 10.64 -7.51 -1.93
C LYS A 69 9.19 -7.07 -2.14
N TYR A 70 8.51 -7.71 -3.08
CA TYR A 70 7.07 -7.56 -3.30
C TYR A 70 6.38 -8.86 -2.89
N ASP A 71 5.78 -8.86 -1.70
CA ASP A 71 5.09 -10.02 -1.12
C ASP A 71 3.60 -9.89 -1.39
N VAL A 72 3.02 -10.91 -2.03
CA VAL A 72 1.63 -10.90 -2.45
C VAL A 72 0.98 -12.20 -2.02
N ASN A 73 -0.07 -12.07 -1.23
CA ASN A 73 -1.01 -13.14 -0.96
C ASN A 73 -2.25 -12.94 -1.83
N ASN A 74 -2.61 -13.95 -2.61
CA ASN A 74 -3.80 -13.93 -3.45
C ASN A 74 -4.57 -15.23 -3.29
N ASN A 75 -5.79 -15.09 -2.79
CA ASN A 75 -6.77 -16.15 -2.80
C ASN A 75 -7.56 -16.00 -4.10
N TYR A 76 -7.39 -16.95 -5.03
CA TYR A 76 -8.05 -17.02 -6.35
C TYR A 76 -7.44 -16.12 -7.44
N PHE A 77 -6.21 -16.45 -7.83
CA PHE A 77 -5.49 -15.82 -8.94
C PHE A 77 -6.25 -15.93 -10.28
N THR A 78 -6.35 -14.82 -11.00
CA THR A 78 -6.89 -14.73 -12.37
C THR A 78 -5.90 -13.99 -13.28
N GLU A 79 -6.02 -14.14 -14.60
CA GLU A 79 -5.11 -13.48 -15.55
C GLU A 79 -5.09 -11.94 -15.41
N GLY A 80 -6.21 -11.34 -15.02
CA GLY A 80 -6.31 -9.89 -14.76
C GLY A 80 -5.47 -9.39 -13.58
N ASP A 81 -5.02 -10.29 -12.69
CA ASP A 81 -4.22 -9.93 -11.53
C ASP A 81 -2.80 -9.50 -11.88
N PHE A 82 -2.24 -9.96 -13.01
CA PHE A 82 -0.88 -9.60 -13.38
C PHE A 82 -0.74 -8.09 -13.64
N THR A 83 -1.68 -7.52 -14.39
CA THR A 83 -1.74 -6.07 -14.64
C THR A 83 -1.98 -5.30 -13.34
N LEU A 84 -2.83 -5.84 -12.47
CA LEU A 84 -3.11 -5.24 -11.17
C LEU A 84 -1.86 -5.21 -10.28
N TYR A 85 -1.09 -6.30 -10.22
CA TYR A 85 0.17 -6.38 -9.48
C TYR A 85 1.20 -5.37 -9.97
N GLN A 86 1.34 -5.23 -11.30
CA GLN A 86 2.25 -4.25 -11.88
C GLN A 86 1.84 -2.81 -11.52
N SER A 87 0.54 -2.51 -11.53
CA SER A 87 0.03 -1.21 -11.10
C SER A 87 0.33 -0.95 -9.62
N ILE A 88 0.02 -1.91 -8.74
CA ILE A 88 0.25 -1.80 -7.31
C ILE A 88 1.73 -1.61 -7.00
N LEU A 89 2.61 -2.40 -7.61
CA LEU A 89 4.06 -2.27 -7.43
C LEU A 89 4.57 -0.91 -7.93
N THR A 90 4.01 -0.40 -9.04
CA THR A 90 4.35 0.94 -9.56
C THR A 90 3.94 2.02 -8.56
N THR A 91 2.73 1.94 -8.00
CA THR A 91 2.24 2.86 -6.97
C THR A 91 3.11 2.79 -5.70
N CYS A 92 3.46 1.59 -5.22
CA CYS A 92 4.37 1.42 -4.08
C CYS A 92 5.74 2.09 -4.33
N LYS A 93 6.32 1.92 -5.53
CA LYS A 93 7.58 2.59 -5.90
C LYS A 93 7.42 4.11 -5.98
N GLY A 94 6.28 4.59 -6.47
CA GLY A 94 5.95 6.02 -6.50
C GLY A 94 5.88 6.62 -5.09
N ILE A 95 5.24 5.92 -4.14
CA ILE A 95 5.20 6.31 -2.73
C ILE A 95 6.61 6.40 -2.15
N VAL A 96 7.50 5.44 -2.43
CA VAL A 96 8.90 5.49 -1.98
C VAL A 96 9.59 6.75 -2.50
N THR A 97 9.46 7.05 -3.80
CA THR A 97 10.05 8.25 -4.41
C THR A 97 9.50 9.53 -3.77
N ASP A 98 8.19 9.62 -3.52
CA ASP A 98 7.58 10.76 -2.86
C ASP A 98 8.09 10.93 -1.42
N VAL A 99 8.20 9.84 -0.66
CA VAL A 99 8.75 9.87 0.70
C VAL A 99 10.22 10.31 0.70
N GLN A 100 11.04 9.84 -0.26
CA GLN A 100 12.43 10.26 -0.39
C GLN A 100 12.57 11.75 -0.71
N ASN A 101 11.68 12.31 -1.53
CA ASN A 101 11.72 13.72 -1.92
C ASN A 101 11.19 14.68 -0.83
N ARG A 102 10.52 14.16 0.20
CA ARG A 102 10.02 14.92 1.35
C ARG A 102 10.99 14.96 2.54
N GLY A 103 12.11 14.25 2.45
CA GLY A 103 13.19 14.27 3.43
C GLY A 103 14.28 15.30 3.14
#